data_AF-A0A399FY98-F1
#
_entry.id   AF-A0A399FY98-F1
#
_cell.length_a   1.000
_cell.length_b   1.000
_cell.length_c   1.000
_cell.angle_alpha   90.00
_cell.angle_beta   90.00
_cell.angle_gamma   90.00
#
_symmetry.space_group_name_H-M   'P 1'
#
loop_
_entity.id
_entity.type
_entity.pdbx_description
1 polymer ?
#
loop_
_entity_poly.entity_id
_entity_poly.type
_entity_poly.pdbx_seq_one_letter_code
_entity_poly.pdbx_strand_id
1 'polypeptide(L)'
;MSTIPAPEPPIDDPVDPLPRFTRRTGVSPDGARRLLPEEREVLDEAVEKLTPEAMGVLVAVAETDRGGLLARLAALSERDRHSCVPYLKRFLRPLRASDWPERPGTRGERVHDRRLKLALLLAGAVCEREAAAAARWVRHTKLQRADTSYPDALWLLGVLADRPEEWRADFADRIAERRNPGLERFWFPLAREMMVESGRPVPTHGDFVRAWMRGIEYPPRYCAEGISSRDYPDTLLDRLREDPLLDALLPWIFQDDDSVALLWTYEAEDADRWPWALAALAGEGRVDRAPLLDAVLACLVRGGRPSRAGYCLEVLAHLDPTDEECAERVPTLLRLLPGSHSTVAGFAQQRLRALDDAGLLGTEHLVEASRSALLRTEKKLVRAQLTWLDRAARRDPSRAGAVVLAAADVFGHEDTAIRERAWAVVARHLPHAPDGVRTGLAAASAALGPAPRARAAEILGAEPSDDTAPATG
;
A
#
# COMPACT_ATOMS: atom_id res chain seq x y z
N MET A 1 42.95 83.30 2.44
CA MET A 1 43.73 82.18 1.88
C MET A 1 43.18 80.90 2.48
N SER A 2 42.25 80.23 1.80
CA SER A 2 41.64 78.98 2.27
C SER A 2 42.62 77.82 2.08
N THR A 3 42.95 77.16 3.17
CA THR A 3 43.79 75.97 3.22
C THR A 3 43.03 74.77 2.64
N ILE A 4 43.57 74.18 1.57
CA ILE A 4 43.09 72.93 0.96
C ILE A 4 43.44 71.77 1.91
N PRO A 5 42.50 70.88 2.29
CA PRO A 5 42.85 69.69 3.05
C PRO A 5 43.52 68.65 2.14
N ALA A 6 44.54 67.97 2.68
CA ALA A 6 45.28 66.91 2.01
C ALA A 6 44.38 65.73 1.63
N PRO A 7 44.70 64.96 0.57
CA PRO A 7 43.90 63.80 0.18
C PRO A 7 44.01 62.70 1.23
N GLU A 8 42.87 62.12 1.61
CA GLU A 8 42.79 60.90 2.41
C GLU A 8 43.50 59.73 1.69
N PRO A 9 44.19 58.83 2.43
CA PRO A 9 44.78 57.64 1.84
C PRO A 9 43.68 56.72 1.28
N PRO A 10 43.97 55.90 0.26
CA PRO A 10 42.99 54.98 -0.28
C PRO A 10 42.53 54.01 0.82
N ILE A 11 41.22 53.92 0.99
CA ILE A 11 40.58 52.86 1.77
C ILE A 11 41.03 51.54 1.14
N ASP A 12 41.74 50.73 1.92
CA ASP A 12 42.13 49.37 1.56
C ASP A 12 40.86 48.59 1.27
N ASP A 13 40.56 48.36 -0.02
CA ASP A 13 39.42 47.58 -0.47
C ASP A 13 39.53 46.20 0.20
N PRO A 14 38.51 45.70 0.94
CA PRO A 14 38.61 44.41 1.58
C PRO A 14 38.85 43.36 0.49
N VAL A 15 40.07 42.82 0.45
CA VAL A 15 40.49 41.78 -0.48
C VAL A 15 39.44 40.68 -0.44
N ASP A 16 38.72 40.49 -1.56
CA ASP A 16 37.75 39.41 -1.70
C ASP A 16 38.41 38.11 -1.19
N PRO A 17 37.90 37.46 -0.14
CA PRO A 17 38.55 36.27 0.43
C PRO A 17 38.46 35.05 -0.49
N LEU A 18 37.59 35.08 -1.50
CA LEU A 18 37.31 33.94 -2.38
C LEU A 18 38.51 33.46 -3.22
N PRO A 19 39.36 34.31 -3.82
CA PRO A 19 40.52 33.85 -4.61
C PRO A 19 41.60 33.17 -3.78
N ARG A 20 41.73 33.48 -2.49
CA ARG A 20 42.64 32.75 -1.58
C ARG A 20 42.05 31.41 -1.17
N PHE A 21 40.76 31.41 -0.85
CA PHE A 21 40.00 30.20 -0.53
C PHE A 21 40.07 29.17 -1.65
N THR A 22 39.77 29.56 -2.89
CA THR A 22 39.74 28.66 -4.06
C THR A 22 41.11 28.03 -4.34
N ARG A 23 42.20 28.82 -4.26
CA ARG A 23 43.57 28.31 -4.44
C ARG A 23 43.96 27.29 -3.37
N ARG A 24 43.52 27.50 -2.12
CA ARG A 24 43.88 26.62 -1.02
C ARG A 24 43.07 25.33 -1.05
N THR A 25 41.74 25.44 -1.16
CA THR A 25 40.83 24.29 -1.03
C THR A 25 40.62 23.52 -2.32
N GLY A 26 40.98 24.10 -3.47
CA GLY A 26 40.75 23.52 -4.79
C GLY A 26 39.31 23.65 -5.29
N VAL A 27 38.44 24.34 -4.55
CA VAL A 27 37.06 24.66 -4.98
C VAL A 27 37.10 25.69 -6.10
N SER A 28 36.27 25.51 -7.12
CA SER A 28 36.10 26.46 -8.22
C SER A 28 35.57 27.81 -7.72
N PRO A 29 35.90 28.93 -8.42
CA PRO A 29 35.36 30.25 -8.07
C PRO A 29 33.84 30.31 -7.99
N ASP A 30 33.14 29.61 -8.89
CA ASP A 30 31.69 29.55 -8.90
C ASP A 30 31.13 28.68 -7.77
N GLY A 31 31.80 27.57 -7.44
CA GLY A 31 31.48 26.75 -6.27
C GLY A 31 31.61 27.55 -4.97
N ALA A 32 32.74 28.26 -4.79
CA ALA A 32 33.02 29.04 -3.59
C ALA A 32 31.98 30.15 -3.32
N ARG A 33 31.40 30.73 -4.38
CA ARG A 33 30.31 31.71 -4.31
C ARG A 33 28.97 31.10 -3.88
N ARG A 34 28.73 29.82 -4.18
CA ARG A 34 27.48 29.11 -3.82
C ARG A 34 27.50 28.59 -2.38
N LEU A 35 28.67 28.34 -1.83
CA LEU A 35 28.82 27.82 -0.47
C LEU A 35 28.38 28.83 0.59
N LEU A 36 27.77 28.32 1.65
CA LEU A 36 27.50 29.05 2.87
C LEU A 36 28.82 29.35 3.61
N PRO A 37 28.88 30.42 4.44
CA PRO A 37 30.08 30.71 5.24
C PRO A 37 30.54 29.52 6.09
N GLU A 38 29.59 28.79 6.70
CA GLU A 38 29.86 27.60 7.51
C GLU A 38 30.48 26.47 6.68
N GLU A 39 30.06 26.28 5.42
CA GLU A 39 30.60 25.26 4.53
C GLU A 39 32.03 25.59 4.08
N ARG A 40 32.32 26.88 3.85
CA ARG A 40 33.69 27.36 3.58
C ARG A 40 34.61 27.10 4.76
N GLU A 41 34.16 27.38 5.99
CA GLU A 41 34.92 27.11 7.21
C GLU A 41 35.23 25.61 7.37
N VAL A 42 34.27 24.73 7.06
CA VAL A 42 34.49 23.27 7.07
C VAL A 42 35.60 22.87 6.11
N LEU A 43 35.61 23.40 4.88
CA LEU A 43 36.62 23.08 3.86
C LEU A 43 38.00 23.66 4.21
N ASP A 44 38.04 24.86 4.79
CA ASP A 44 39.26 25.51 5.25
C ASP A 44 39.92 24.76 6.42
N GLU A 45 39.14 24.12 7.27
CA GLU A 45 39.68 23.25 8.32
C GLU A 45 40.05 21.86 7.77
N ALA A 46 39.29 21.36 6.80
CA ALA A 46 39.52 20.05 6.20
C ALA A 46 40.83 20.00 5.41
N VAL A 47 41.16 21.04 4.65
CA VAL A 47 42.37 21.08 3.81
C VAL A 47 43.66 20.96 4.62
N GLU A 48 43.67 21.41 5.87
CA GLU A 48 44.84 21.32 6.77
C GLU A 48 45.00 19.93 7.42
N LYS A 49 43.93 19.12 7.43
CA LYS A 49 43.84 17.87 8.21
C LYS A 49 43.64 16.61 7.36
N LEU A 50 43.15 16.75 6.14
CA LEU A 50 42.85 15.64 5.23
C LEU A 50 43.95 15.44 4.20
N THR A 51 44.05 14.22 3.70
CA THR A 51 44.83 13.91 2.50
C THR A 51 44.23 14.63 1.27
N PRO A 52 45.03 14.90 0.23
CA PRO A 52 44.51 15.49 -1.02
C PRO A 52 43.34 14.70 -1.62
N GLU A 53 43.36 13.37 -1.48
CA GLU A 53 42.32 12.46 -1.95
C GLU A 53 41.01 12.62 -1.15
N ALA A 54 41.10 12.60 0.19
CA ALA A 54 39.95 12.82 1.08
C ALA A 54 39.38 14.24 0.96
N MET A 55 40.25 15.25 0.79
CA MET A 55 39.84 16.63 0.53
C MET A 55 39.10 16.73 -0.81
N GLY A 56 39.58 16.04 -1.84
CA GLY A 56 38.93 15.98 -3.15
C GLY A 56 37.48 15.47 -3.09
N VAL A 57 37.15 14.56 -2.17
CA VAL A 57 35.77 14.12 -1.94
C VAL A 57 34.91 15.24 -1.37
N LEU A 58 35.41 15.98 -0.39
CA LEU A 58 34.66 17.11 0.19
C LEU A 58 34.45 18.24 -0.82
N VAL A 59 35.44 18.49 -1.67
CA VAL A 59 35.30 19.45 -2.79
C VAL A 59 34.22 18.98 -3.76
N ALA A 60 34.24 17.71 -4.19
CA ALA A 60 33.22 17.18 -5.09
C ALA A 60 31.80 17.23 -4.48
N VAL A 61 31.67 17.00 -3.17
CA VAL A 61 30.41 17.17 -2.43
C VAL A 61 29.96 18.63 -2.45
N ALA A 62 30.85 19.55 -2.09
CA ALA A 62 30.58 20.99 -2.03
C ALA A 62 30.19 21.57 -3.40
N GLU A 63 30.82 21.09 -4.48
CA GLU A 63 30.51 21.52 -5.85
C GLU A 63 29.32 20.81 -6.47
N THR A 64 28.78 19.79 -5.79
CA THR A 64 27.75 18.89 -6.33
C THR A 64 28.18 18.20 -7.64
N ASP A 65 29.48 17.95 -7.79
CA ASP A 65 30.06 17.23 -8.92
C ASP A 65 29.85 15.73 -8.75
N ARG A 66 28.71 15.23 -9.25
CA ARG A 66 28.35 13.80 -9.18
C ARG A 66 29.43 12.93 -9.81
N GLY A 67 29.87 13.24 -11.03
CA GLY A 67 30.83 12.41 -11.76
C GLY A 67 32.18 12.31 -11.05
N GLY A 68 32.73 13.46 -10.62
CA GLY A 68 33.97 13.49 -9.87
C GLY A 68 33.85 12.85 -8.49
N LEU A 69 32.71 12.99 -7.80
CA LEU A 69 32.46 12.34 -6.51
C LEU A 69 32.51 10.82 -6.64
N LEU A 70 31.81 10.24 -7.61
CA LEU A 70 31.76 8.79 -7.79
C LEU A 70 33.16 8.22 -8.08
N ALA A 71 33.93 8.86 -8.97
CA ALA A 71 35.29 8.43 -9.30
C ALA A 71 36.23 8.47 -8.08
N ARG A 72 36.12 9.53 -7.27
CA ARG A 72 36.97 9.70 -6.07
C ARG A 72 36.61 8.70 -4.98
N LEU A 73 35.32 8.49 -4.70
CA LEU A 73 34.87 7.53 -3.70
C LEU A 73 35.31 6.09 -4.02
N ALA A 74 35.26 5.71 -5.29
CA ALA A 74 35.71 4.38 -5.74
C ALA A 74 37.22 4.17 -5.48
N ALA A 75 38.05 5.18 -5.71
CA ALA A 75 39.51 5.11 -5.52
C ALA A 75 39.98 5.33 -4.08
N LEU A 76 39.09 5.76 -3.17
CA LEU A 76 39.46 6.20 -1.83
C LEU A 76 39.78 5.03 -0.90
N SER A 77 40.87 5.14 -0.13
CA SER A 77 41.25 4.15 0.90
C SER A 77 40.23 4.12 2.07
N GLU A 78 40.15 3.01 2.82
CA GLU A 78 39.26 2.92 4.00
C GLU A 78 39.60 3.98 5.07
N ARG A 79 40.89 4.27 5.26
CA ARG A 79 41.36 5.30 6.19
C ARG A 79 40.87 6.69 5.76
N ASP A 80 41.02 7.02 4.49
CA ASP A 80 40.62 8.32 3.94
C ASP A 80 39.09 8.46 3.93
N ARG A 81 38.36 7.40 3.58
CA ARG A 81 36.89 7.30 3.72
C ARG A 81 36.45 7.69 5.13
N HIS A 82 37.04 7.07 6.14
CA HIS A 82 36.67 7.35 7.53
C HIS A 82 37.02 8.80 7.93
N SER A 83 38.14 9.34 7.46
CA SER A 83 38.55 10.72 7.75
C SER A 83 37.59 11.79 7.23
N CYS A 84 36.82 11.51 6.17
CA CYS A 84 35.82 12.42 5.63
C CYS A 84 34.57 12.56 6.54
N VAL A 85 34.21 11.52 7.31
CA VAL A 85 32.93 11.41 8.03
C VAL A 85 32.63 12.61 8.97
N PRO A 86 33.57 13.10 9.80
CA PRO A 86 33.31 14.26 10.66
C PRO A 86 32.95 15.53 9.88
N TYR A 87 33.54 15.72 8.71
CA TYR A 87 33.29 16.88 7.85
C TYR A 87 31.96 16.74 7.10
N LEU A 88 31.65 15.55 6.59
CA LEU A 88 30.33 15.26 6.00
C LEU A 88 29.20 15.54 7.01
N LYS A 89 29.38 15.17 8.29
CA LYS A 89 28.43 15.49 9.38
C LYS A 89 28.21 16.99 9.56
N ARG A 90 29.27 17.80 9.38
CA ARG A 90 29.17 19.27 9.42
C ARG A 90 28.46 19.84 8.22
N PHE A 91 28.66 19.30 7.02
CA PHE A 91 27.85 19.64 5.83
C PHE A 91 26.38 19.24 5.96
N LEU A 92 26.08 18.14 6.65
CA LEU A 92 24.70 17.69 6.90
C LEU A 92 23.97 18.56 7.94
N ARG A 93 24.69 19.20 8.87
CA ARG A 93 24.10 19.99 9.97
C ARG A 93 23.26 21.19 9.51
N PRO A 94 23.67 22.04 8.55
CA PRO A 94 22.86 23.17 8.10
C PRO A 94 21.67 22.75 7.22
N LEU A 95 21.67 21.53 6.67
CA LEU A 95 20.57 21.06 5.82
C LEU A 95 19.23 21.01 6.59
N ARG A 96 18.14 21.33 5.89
CA ARG A 96 16.78 21.27 6.43
C ARG A 96 16.13 19.91 6.16
N ALA A 97 15.39 19.41 7.16
CA ALA A 97 14.73 18.12 7.10
C ALA A 97 13.46 18.10 6.23
N SER A 98 12.78 19.24 6.08
CA SER A 98 11.55 19.36 5.30
C SER A 98 11.38 20.82 4.85
N ASP A 99 11.04 21.04 3.58
CA ASP A 99 10.60 22.33 3.06
C ASP A 99 9.18 22.15 2.50
N TRP A 100 8.16 22.34 3.33
CA TRP A 100 6.97 23.06 2.85
C TRP A 100 7.27 24.57 3.05
N PRO A 101 6.88 25.46 2.12
CA PRO A 101 7.62 26.69 1.90
C PRO A 101 7.25 27.74 2.94
N GLU A 102 8.01 27.82 4.02
CA GLU A 102 8.07 29.06 4.81
C GLU A 102 8.99 30.11 4.17
N ARG A 103 9.77 29.72 3.13
CA ARG A 103 10.45 30.65 2.21
C ARG A 103 10.38 30.19 0.76
N PRO A 104 9.91 31.03 -0.19
CA PRO A 104 10.06 30.77 -1.61
C PRO A 104 11.53 31.00 -2.01
N GLY A 105 12.35 29.94 -2.00
CA GLY A 105 13.66 29.96 -2.66
C GLY A 105 13.53 30.01 -4.19
N THR A 106 14.59 30.38 -4.89
CA THR A 106 14.59 30.31 -6.36
C THR A 106 14.56 28.84 -6.85
N ARG A 107 14.16 28.59 -8.12
CA ARG A 107 14.22 27.24 -8.70
C ARG A 107 15.64 26.65 -8.66
N GLY A 108 16.66 27.50 -8.79
CA GLY A 108 18.08 27.13 -8.73
C GLY A 108 18.52 26.64 -7.36
N GLU A 109 18.14 27.34 -6.28
CA GLU A 109 18.45 26.94 -4.89
C GLU A 109 17.89 25.57 -4.54
N ARG A 110 16.65 25.27 -4.96
CA ARG A 110 16.04 23.95 -4.74
C ARG A 110 16.77 22.82 -5.47
N VAL A 111 17.26 23.08 -6.69
CA VAL A 111 18.02 22.08 -7.46
C VAL A 111 19.38 21.83 -6.81
N HIS A 112 20.06 22.88 -6.36
CA HIS A 112 21.35 22.74 -5.69
C HIS A 112 21.23 21.97 -4.36
N ASP A 113 20.25 22.31 -3.51
CA ASP A 113 19.99 21.59 -2.26
C ASP A 113 19.75 20.08 -2.47
N ARG A 114 18.97 19.70 -3.49
CA ARG A 114 18.74 18.28 -3.79
C ARG A 114 20.00 17.55 -4.28
N ARG A 115 20.85 18.23 -5.07
CA ARG A 115 22.13 17.67 -5.55
C ARG A 115 23.15 17.55 -4.43
N LEU A 116 23.20 18.52 -3.51
CA LEU A 116 24.04 18.45 -2.32
C LEU A 116 23.59 17.31 -1.39
N LYS A 117 22.27 17.14 -1.19
CA LYS A 117 21.70 16.00 -0.47
C LYS A 117 22.10 14.67 -1.11
N LEU A 118 22.07 14.55 -2.44
CA LEU A 118 22.55 13.35 -3.16
C LEU A 118 24.04 13.11 -2.90
N ALA A 119 24.87 14.14 -3.06
CA ALA A 119 26.32 14.03 -2.87
C ALA A 119 26.66 13.59 -1.43
N LEU A 120 26.01 14.18 -0.43
CA LEU A 120 26.19 13.80 0.98
C LEU A 120 25.68 12.39 1.27
N LEU A 121 24.56 12.01 0.68
CA LEU A 121 23.99 10.67 0.80
C LEU A 121 24.98 9.61 0.29
N LEU A 122 25.51 9.79 -0.92
CA LEU A 122 26.48 8.87 -1.53
C LEU A 122 27.80 8.83 -0.75
N ALA A 123 28.34 10.01 -0.42
CA ALA A 123 29.61 10.10 0.30
C ALA A 123 29.52 9.45 1.68
N GLY A 124 28.48 9.73 2.47
CA GLY A 124 28.37 9.13 3.80
C GLY A 124 28.03 7.64 3.78
N ALA A 125 27.27 7.15 2.78
CA ALA A 125 27.03 5.72 2.61
C ALA A 125 28.34 4.93 2.39
N VAL A 126 29.27 5.48 1.60
CA VAL A 126 30.57 4.85 1.31
C VAL A 126 31.58 5.07 2.44
N CYS A 127 31.59 6.25 3.05
CA CYS A 127 32.61 6.67 4.01
C CYS A 127 32.40 6.12 5.43
N GLU A 128 31.16 5.81 5.82
CA GLU A 128 30.88 5.18 7.11
C GLU A 128 31.46 3.76 7.17
N ARG A 129 32.09 3.41 8.29
CA ARG A 129 32.78 2.11 8.45
C ARG A 129 31.84 1.01 8.94
N GLU A 130 30.94 1.35 9.86
CA GLU A 130 29.97 0.41 10.42
C GLU A 130 28.68 0.42 9.62
N ALA A 131 28.12 -0.75 9.35
CA ALA A 131 26.86 -0.90 8.63
C ALA A 131 25.71 -0.16 9.34
N ALA A 132 25.68 -0.19 10.68
CA ALA A 132 24.73 0.58 11.47
C ALA A 132 24.86 2.10 11.29
N ALA A 133 26.08 2.62 11.16
CA ALA A 133 26.32 4.05 10.96
C ALA A 133 25.95 4.47 9.53
N ALA A 134 26.35 3.66 8.53
CA ALA A 134 25.97 3.86 7.15
C ALA A 134 24.44 3.83 6.99
N ALA A 135 23.75 2.83 7.58
CA ALA A 135 22.30 2.70 7.53
C ALA A 135 21.58 3.90 8.21
N ARG A 136 22.14 4.42 9.31
CA ARG A 136 21.62 5.62 9.97
C ARG A 136 21.81 6.88 9.12
N TRP A 137 22.94 6.98 8.43
CA TRP A 137 23.24 8.08 7.52
C TRP A 137 22.24 8.12 6.36
N VAL A 138 22.09 7.00 5.66
CA VAL A 138 21.21 6.89 4.49
C VAL A 138 19.72 7.12 4.82
N ARG A 139 19.31 6.78 6.04
CA ARG A 139 17.96 7.01 6.55
C ARG A 139 17.75 8.42 7.12
N HIS A 140 18.79 9.25 7.17
CA HIS A 140 18.72 10.55 7.81
C HIS A 140 17.64 11.43 7.16
N THR A 141 16.75 12.01 7.97
CA THR A 141 15.56 12.75 7.50
C THR A 141 15.90 13.90 6.55
N LYS A 142 17.02 14.58 6.77
CA LYS A 142 17.55 15.64 5.89
C LYS A 142 17.95 15.19 4.49
N LEU A 143 18.14 13.90 4.26
CA LEU A 143 18.54 13.34 2.96
C LEU A 143 17.37 12.74 2.16
N GLN A 144 16.16 12.70 2.75
CA GLN A 144 14.97 12.02 2.20
C GLN A 144 14.43 12.57 0.87
N ARG A 145 14.96 13.71 0.39
CA ARG A 145 14.58 14.34 -0.90
C ARG A 145 15.78 14.58 -1.82
N ALA A 146 16.86 13.84 -1.64
CA ALA A 146 17.96 13.81 -2.59
C ALA A 146 17.45 13.49 -4.01
N ASP A 147 18.01 14.14 -5.03
CA ASP A 147 17.67 13.94 -6.44
C ASP A 147 18.29 12.63 -6.95
N THR A 148 17.74 11.53 -6.48
CA THR A 148 18.35 10.22 -6.66
C THR A 148 17.87 9.51 -7.92
N SER A 149 18.73 8.68 -8.49
CA SER A 149 18.44 7.89 -9.69
C SER A 149 18.82 6.41 -9.50
N TYR A 150 18.23 5.51 -10.29
CA TYR A 150 18.59 4.09 -10.28
C TYR A 150 20.08 3.81 -10.51
N PRO A 151 20.75 4.49 -11.46
CA PRO A 151 22.20 4.36 -11.60
C PRO A 151 22.99 4.68 -10.33
N ASP A 152 22.51 5.59 -9.47
CA ASP A 152 23.18 5.88 -8.20
C ASP A 152 23.09 4.71 -7.21
N ALA A 153 21.94 4.02 -7.18
CA ALA A 153 21.76 2.84 -6.35
C ALA A 153 22.62 1.67 -6.85
N LEU A 154 22.66 1.43 -8.17
CA LEU A 154 23.53 0.41 -8.77
C LEU A 154 25.01 0.71 -8.58
N TRP A 155 25.42 1.96 -8.73
CA TRP A 155 26.79 2.35 -8.45
C TRP A 155 27.15 2.11 -6.98
N LEU A 156 26.25 2.45 -6.06
CA LEU A 156 26.46 2.23 -4.64
C LEU A 156 26.54 0.73 -4.30
N LEU A 157 25.71 -0.12 -4.92
CA LEU A 157 25.86 -1.58 -4.84
C LEU A 157 27.28 -2.01 -5.23
N GLY A 158 27.75 -1.56 -6.40
CA GLY A 158 29.09 -1.89 -6.89
C GLY A 158 30.21 -1.46 -5.95
N VAL A 159 30.13 -0.26 -5.37
CA VAL A 159 31.14 0.23 -4.41
C VAL A 159 31.06 -0.48 -3.06
N LEU A 160 29.86 -0.88 -2.63
CA LEU A 160 29.67 -1.61 -1.38
C LEU A 160 29.95 -3.11 -1.53
N ALA A 161 30.10 -3.64 -2.76
CA ALA A 161 30.36 -5.06 -3.01
C ALA A 161 31.67 -5.55 -2.35
N ASP A 162 32.68 -4.69 -2.25
CA ASP A 162 33.96 -5.00 -1.59
C ASP A 162 33.87 -5.09 -0.06
N ARG A 163 32.72 -4.73 0.54
CA ARG A 163 32.52 -4.82 1.99
C ARG A 163 32.35 -6.28 2.43
N PRO A 164 32.81 -6.64 3.65
CA PRO A 164 32.58 -7.98 4.20
C PRO A 164 31.11 -8.38 4.15
N GLU A 165 30.85 -9.67 3.95
CA GLU A 165 29.48 -10.20 3.84
C GLU A 165 28.61 -9.83 5.05
N GLU A 166 29.14 -9.97 6.28
CA GLU A 166 28.43 -9.59 7.51
C GLU A 166 28.04 -8.10 7.52
N TRP A 167 28.90 -7.23 6.98
CA TRP A 167 28.62 -5.80 6.86
C TRP A 167 27.48 -5.54 5.87
N ARG A 168 27.55 -6.18 4.69
CA ARG A 168 26.51 -6.03 3.65
C ARG A 168 25.18 -6.55 4.14
N ALA A 169 25.18 -7.67 4.84
CA ALA A 169 24.01 -8.28 5.45
C ALA A 169 23.36 -7.39 6.52
N ASP A 170 24.14 -6.86 7.49
CA ASP A 170 23.62 -5.93 8.52
C ASP A 170 23.12 -4.62 7.89
N PHE A 171 23.83 -4.09 6.88
CA PHE A 171 23.38 -2.88 6.18
C PHE A 171 22.05 -3.11 5.45
N ALA A 172 21.93 -4.23 4.73
CA ALA A 172 20.73 -4.59 3.98
C ALA A 172 19.50 -4.73 4.89
N ASP A 173 19.63 -5.42 6.03
CA ASP A 173 18.56 -5.52 7.02
C ASP A 173 18.11 -4.13 7.49
N ARG A 174 19.06 -3.25 7.82
CA ARG A 174 18.78 -1.93 8.40
C ARG A 174 18.18 -0.93 7.43
N ILE A 175 18.53 -1.00 6.14
CA ILE A 175 17.91 -0.14 5.12
C ILE A 175 16.49 -0.62 4.80
N ALA A 176 16.26 -1.93 4.93
CA ALA A 176 14.97 -2.55 4.68
C ALA A 176 14.06 -2.56 5.94
N GLU A 177 14.56 -2.12 7.10
CA GLU A 177 13.76 -1.95 8.32
C GLU A 177 12.54 -1.03 8.13
N ARG A 178 11.47 -1.37 8.87
CA ARG A 178 10.22 -0.61 8.96
C ARG A 178 10.45 0.85 9.36
N ARG A 179 9.62 1.77 8.84
CA ARG A 179 9.68 3.23 9.06
C ARG A 179 10.89 3.90 8.43
N ASN A 180 11.32 3.44 7.26
CA ASN A 180 12.28 4.16 6.44
C ASN A 180 11.52 4.99 5.37
N PRO A 181 11.33 6.31 5.55
CA PRO A 181 10.59 7.14 4.60
C PRO A 181 11.24 7.20 3.21
N GLY A 182 12.52 6.81 3.10
CA GLY A 182 13.30 6.84 1.87
C GLY A 182 13.30 5.52 1.12
N LEU A 183 12.71 4.47 1.73
CA LEU A 183 12.59 3.14 1.13
C LEU A 183 11.81 3.23 -0.17
N GLU A 184 10.61 3.82 -0.17
CA GLU A 184 9.73 3.94 -1.34
C GLU A 184 10.27 4.78 -2.52
N ARG A 185 11.47 5.39 -2.41
CA ARG A 185 12.05 6.22 -3.49
C ARG A 185 13.43 5.74 -3.92
N PHE A 186 14.41 5.83 -3.03
CA PHE A 186 15.81 5.62 -3.40
C PHE A 186 16.35 4.29 -2.93
N TRP A 187 16.01 3.91 -1.70
CA TRP A 187 16.62 2.73 -1.09
C TRP A 187 15.97 1.44 -1.57
N PHE A 188 14.78 1.48 -2.17
CA PHE A 188 14.14 0.26 -2.64
C PHE A 188 14.98 -0.49 -3.69
N PRO A 189 15.47 0.13 -4.78
CA PRO A 189 16.41 -0.54 -5.69
C PRO A 189 17.59 -1.19 -4.98
N LEU A 190 18.28 -0.44 -4.11
CA LEU A 190 19.42 -0.95 -3.36
C LEU A 190 19.03 -2.12 -2.46
N ALA A 191 17.98 -1.96 -1.65
CA ALA A 191 17.48 -2.97 -0.74
C ALA A 191 16.99 -4.22 -1.49
N ARG A 192 16.29 -4.04 -2.61
CA ARG A 192 15.83 -5.14 -3.49
C ARG A 192 17.03 -5.96 -3.97
N GLU A 193 18.00 -5.34 -4.62
CA GLU A 193 19.15 -6.07 -5.15
C GLU A 193 19.94 -6.75 -4.01
N MET A 194 20.16 -6.07 -2.88
CA MET A 194 20.82 -6.69 -1.73
C MET A 194 20.02 -7.87 -1.15
N MET A 195 18.68 -7.81 -1.14
CA MET A 195 17.84 -8.95 -0.71
C MET A 195 17.94 -10.11 -1.70
N VAL A 196 17.89 -9.84 -3.00
CA VAL A 196 18.03 -10.85 -4.05
C VAL A 196 19.41 -11.52 -4.00
N GLU A 197 20.49 -10.75 -3.86
CA GLU A 197 21.85 -11.26 -3.77
C GLU A 197 22.12 -12.05 -2.48
N SER A 198 21.55 -11.61 -1.35
CA SER A 198 21.84 -12.22 -0.05
C SER A 198 21.03 -13.48 0.24
N GLY A 199 19.95 -13.73 -0.49
CA GLY A 199 19.05 -14.88 -0.25
C GLY A 199 18.39 -14.89 1.13
N ARG A 200 18.43 -13.78 1.86
CA ARG A 200 17.86 -13.64 3.21
C ARG A 200 16.34 -13.52 3.14
N PRO A 201 15.61 -13.79 4.25
CA PRO A 201 14.17 -13.61 4.29
C PRO A 201 13.79 -12.17 3.91
N VAL A 202 12.96 -12.04 2.87
CA VAL A 202 12.49 -10.75 2.37
C VAL A 202 11.63 -10.07 3.43
N PRO A 203 11.83 -8.78 3.73
CA PRO A 203 10.97 -8.05 4.65
C PRO A 203 9.53 -7.94 4.12
N THR A 204 8.56 -8.35 4.95
CA THR A 204 7.16 -8.48 4.54
C THR A 204 6.24 -7.39 5.13
N HIS A 205 6.80 -6.33 5.71
CA HIS A 205 6.00 -5.24 6.25
C HIS A 205 5.53 -4.27 5.15
N GLY A 206 4.41 -3.60 5.37
CA GLY A 206 3.76 -2.73 4.38
C GLY A 206 4.70 -1.72 3.70
N ASP A 207 5.62 -1.07 4.42
CA ASP A 207 6.56 -0.11 3.78
C ASP A 207 7.42 -0.74 2.67
N PHE A 208 7.84 -2.00 2.84
CA PHE A 208 8.66 -2.71 1.84
C PHE A 208 7.78 -3.21 0.69
N VAL A 209 6.61 -3.75 1.00
CA VAL A 209 5.62 -4.20 0.00
C VAL A 209 5.22 -3.04 -0.92
N ARG A 210 4.89 -1.87 -0.37
CA ARG A 210 4.55 -0.68 -1.17
C ARG A 210 5.71 -0.18 -2.00
N ALA A 211 6.92 -0.20 -1.44
CA ALA A 211 8.12 0.20 -2.17
C ALA A 211 8.36 -0.75 -3.37
N TRP A 212 8.13 -2.05 -3.19
CA TRP A 212 8.16 -3.04 -4.26
C TRP A 212 7.08 -2.84 -5.31
N MET A 213 5.82 -2.66 -4.88
CA MET A 213 4.71 -2.41 -5.80
C MET A 213 4.97 -1.17 -6.67
N ARG A 214 5.46 -0.08 -6.08
CA ARG A 214 5.81 1.12 -6.85
C ARG A 214 7.05 0.94 -7.71
N GLY A 215 8.05 0.22 -7.22
CA GLY A 215 9.29 -0.04 -7.95
C GLY A 215 9.06 -0.90 -9.19
N ILE A 216 8.11 -1.83 -9.15
CA ILE A 216 7.76 -2.67 -10.29
C ILE A 216 6.76 -1.99 -11.24
N GLU A 217 5.85 -1.17 -10.73
CA GLU A 217 4.94 -0.37 -11.56
C GLU A 217 5.68 0.74 -12.32
N TYR A 218 6.64 1.39 -11.66
CA TYR A 218 7.43 2.49 -12.21
C TYR A 218 8.93 2.18 -12.14
N PRO A 219 9.46 1.31 -13.02
CA PRO A 219 10.86 0.88 -12.96
C PRO A 219 11.81 2.08 -13.04
N PRO A 220 12.73 2.24 -12.07
CA PRO A 220 13.61 3.41 -11.97
C PRO A 220 14.61 3.64 -13.12
N ARG A 221 14.76 2.71 -14.08
CA ARG A 221 15.63 2.85 -15.26
C ARG A 221 15.35 4.13 -16.07
N TYR A 222 14.20 4.78 -15.87
CA TYR A 222 13.68 5.83 -16.76
C TYR A 222 13.69 7.26 -16.20
N CYS A 223 14.06 7.48 -14.93
CA CYS A 223 14.22 8.84 -14.41
C CYS A 223 15.47 9.57 -14.96
N ALA A 224 16.32 8.87 -15.71
CA ALA A 224 17.56 9.41 -16.27
C ALA A 224 17.49 9.79 -17.77
N GLU A 225 16.57 9.22 -18.56
CA GLU A 225 16.63 9.29 -20.05
C GLU A 225 15.42 9.93 -20.75
N GLY A 226 14.46 10.52 -20.01
CA GLY A 226 13.39 11.32 -20.63
C GLY A 226 12.35 10.53 -21.44
N ILE A 227 12.35 9.20 -21.34
CA ILE A 227 11.33 8.31 -21.90
C ILE A 227 10.16 8.23 -20.91
N SER A 228 8.92 8.34 -21.42
CA SER A 228 7.73 8.22 -20.59
C SER A 228 7.51 6.76 -20.16
N SER A 229 6.91 6.52 -18.99
CA SER A 229 6.58 5.16 -18.53
C SER A 229 5.67 4.39 -19.48
N ARG A 230 5.02 5.08 -20.42
CA ARG A 230 4.06 4.53 -21.40
C ARG A 230 4.71 3.91 -22.63
N ASP A 231 6.01 4.18 -22.86
CA ASP A 231 6.74 3.71 -24.05
C ASP A 231 7.66 2.50 -23.73
N TYR A 232 7.49 1.89 -22.56
CA TYR A 232 8.30 0.74 -22.14
C TYR A 232 7.80 -0.55 -22.83
N PRO A 233 8.69 -1.41 -23.37
CA PRO A 233 8.27 -2.58 -24.13
C PRO A 233 7.62 -3.67 -23.26
N ASP A 234 7.98 -3.77 -21.97
CA ASP A 234 7.46 -4.81 -21.10
C ASP A 234 6.27 -4.31 -20.27
N THR A 235 5.25 -5.12 -20.10
CA THR A 235 4.08 -4.76 -19.30
C THR A 235 4.32 -4.97 -17.81
N LEU A 236 3.45 -4.47 -16.92
CA LEU A 236 3.48 -4.84 -15.50
C LEU A 236 3.45 -6.36 -15.32
N LEU A 237 2.65 -7.08 -16.12
CA LEU A 237 2.62 -8.54 -16.13
C LEU A 237 4.01 -9.12 -16.42
N ASP A 238 4.70 -8.66 -17.45
CA ASP A 238 6.03 -9.17 -17.82
C ASP A 238 7.04 -8.92 -16.70
N ARG A 239 7.00 -7.74 -16.08
CA ARG A 239 7.87 -7.41 -14.95
C ARG A 239 7.59 -8.28 -13.73
N LEU A 240 6.32 -8.52 -13.39
CA LEU A 240 5.94 -9.40 -12.28
C LEU A 240 6.37 -10.85 -12.54
N ARG A 241 6.22 -11.33 -13.77
CA ARG A 241 6.57 -12.70 -14.16
C ARG A 241 8.04 -13.02 -13.86
N GLU A 242 8.93 -12.06 -14.13
CA GLU A 242 10.38 -12.18 -13.95
C GLU A 242 10.87 -11.77 -12.54
N ASP A 243 10.00 -11.25 -11.67
CA ASP A 243 10.43 -10.71 -10.38
C ASP A 243 10.64 -11.84 -9.33
N PRO A 244 11.84 -11.98 -8.75
CA PRO A 244 12.15 -13.03 -7.78
C PRO A 244 11.50 -12.82 -6.41
N LEU A 245 10.97 -11.62 -6.12
CA LEU A 245 10.33 -11.30 -4.84
C LEU A 245 8.81 -11.50 -4.89
N LEU A 246 8.24 -11.80 -6.06
CA LEU A 246 6.79 -11.94 -6.26
C LEU A 246 6.15 -12.87 -5.23
N ASP A 247 6.65 -14.10 -5.12
CA ASP A 247 6.04 -15.13 -4.27
C ASP A 247 6.12 -14.76 -2.77
N ALA A 248 7.20 -14.09 -2.38
CA ALA A 248 7.42 -13.67 -0.99
C ALA A 248 6.54 -12.48 -0.59
N LEU A 249 6.26 -11.55 -1.52
CA LEU A 249 5.60 -10.27 -1.23
C LEU A 249 4.12 -10.23 -1.59
N LEU A 250 3.67 -11.02 -2.58
CA LEU A 250 2.29 -11.03 -3.06
C LEU A 250 1.23 -11.25 -1.96
N PRO A 251 1.39 -12.19 -1.01
CA PRO A 251 0.42 -12.36 0.07
C PRO A 251 0.27 -11.12 0.97
N TRP A 252 1.28 -10.26 0.99
CA TRP A 252 1.36 -9.10 1.87
C TRP A 252 0.70 -7.84 1.29
N ILE A 253 0.47 -7.80 -0.02
CA ILE A 253 -0.29 -6.72 -0.69
C ILE A 253 -1.65 -6.54 -0.01
N PHE A 254 -2.31 -7.65 0.34
CA PHE A 254 -3.65 -7.66 0.91
C PHE A 254 -3.68 -7.42 2.43
N GLN A 255 -2.53 -7.22 3.08
CA GLN A 255 -2.43 -7.11 4.54
C GLN A 255 -2.66 -5.68 5.06
N ASP A 256 -2.22 -4.64 4.34
CA ASP A 256 -2.39 -3.24 4.74
C ASP A 256 -3.20 -2.40 3.74
N ASP A 257 -3.83 -1.33 4.22
CA ASP A 257 -4.72 -0.47 3.40
C ASP A 257 -3.96 0.28 2.32
N ASP A 258 -2.73 0.70 2.62
CA ASP A 258 -1.94 1.54 1.73
C ASP A 258 -1.41 0.72 0.54
N SER A 259 -1.04 -0.56 0.74
CA SER A 259 -0.69 -1.47 -0.36
C SER A 259 -1.89 -1.79 -1.25
N VAL A 260 -3.06 -2.09 -0.67
CA VAL A 260 -4.28 -2.35 -1.47
C VAL A 260 -4.67 -1.11 -2.29
N ALA A 261 -4.44 0.10 -1.78
CA ALA A 261 -4.70 1.33 -2.52
C ALA A 261 -3.80 1.49 -3.77
N LEU A 262 -2.65 0.83 -3.83
CA LEU A 262 -1.76 0.81 -5.01
C LEU A 262 -2.22 -0.17 -6.11
N LEU A 263 -3.24 -1.00 -5.86
CA LEU A 263 -3.84 -1.81 -6.93
C LEU A 263 -4.57 -0.94 -7.98
N TRP A 264 -4.84 0.32 -7.63
CA TRP A 264 -5.44 1.29 -8.52
C TRP A 264 -4.40 1.97 -9.40
N THR A 265 -4.54 1.82 -10.71
CA THR A 265 -3.73 2.54 -11.71
C THR A 265 -4.66 3.31 -12.64
N TYR A 266 -4.46 4.63 -12.74
CA TYR A 266 -5.24 5.49 -13.63
C TYR A 266 -4.78 5.33 -15.08
N GLU A 267 -5.71 5.14 -16.02
CA GLU A 267 -5.43 5.14 -17.47
C GLU A 267 -4.36 4.12 -17.95
N ALA A 268 -4.30 2.95 -17.34
CA ALA A 268 -3.45 1.84 -17.81
C ALA A 268 -4.21 0.92 -18.79
N GLU A 269 -3.50 0.33 -19.76
CA GLU A 269 -3.96 -0.84 -20.50
C GLU A 269 -4.07 -2.05 -19.56
N ASP A 270 -4.83 -3.08 -19.93
CA ASP A 270 -5.12 -4.22 -19.04
C ASP A 270 -3.82 -4.88 -18.52
N ALA A 271 -2.80 -5.04 -19.37
CA ALA A 271 -1.53 -5.67 -18.98
C ALA A 271 -0.68 -4.86 -17.99
N ASP A 272 -0.99 -3.58 -17.80
CA ASP A 272 -0.35 -2.68 -16.85
C ASP A 272 -1.16 -2.49 -15.56
N ARG A 273 -2.31 -3.17 -15.41
CA ARG A 273 -3.16 -3.11 -14.21
C ARG A 273 -2.90 -4.29 -13.29
N TRP A 274 -2.73 -4.01 -12.00
CA TRP A 274 -2.54 -5.03 -10.97
C TRP A 274 -3.64 -6.12 -10.97
N PRO A 275 -4.95 -5.80 -10.95
CA PRO A 275 -5.99 -6.83 -10.93
C PRO A 275 -5.90 -7.82 -12.09
N TRP A 276 -5.65 -7.31 -13.30
CA TRP A 276 -5.53 -8.14 -14.48
C TRP A 276 -4.22 -8.93 -14.49
N ALA A 277 -3.08 -8.30 -14.16
CA ALA A 277 -1.78 -8.97 -14.12
C ALA A 277 -1.76 -10.12 -13.10
N LEU A 278 -2.36 -9.92 -11.91
CA LEU A 278 -2.49 -10.98 -10.90
C LEU A 278 -3.35 -12.15 -11.41
N ALA A 279 -4.44 -11.87 -12.13
CA ALA A 279 -5.27 -12.92 -12.72
C ALA A 279 -4.57 -13.67 -13.85
N ALA A 280 -3.83 -12.96 -14.70
CA ALA A 280 -3.03 -13.56 -15.76
C ALA A 280 -1.95 -14.48 -15.18
N LEU A 281 -1.19 -14.04 -14.17
CA LEU A 281 -0.18 -14.87 -13.50
C LEU A 281 -0.79 -16.12 -12.83
N ALA A 282 -1.98 -16.00 -12.27
CA ALA A 282 -2.71 -17.14 -11.71
C ALA A 282 -3.19 -18.11 -12.80
N GLY A 283 -3.66 -17.59 -13.95
CA GLY A 283 -4.06 -18.40 -15.10
C GLY A 283 -2.88 -19.10 -15.79
N GLU A 284 -1.70 -18.47 -15.79
CA GLU A 284 -0.43 -19.04 -16.26
C GLU A 284 0.15 -20.08 -15.28
N GLY A 285 -0.34 -20.14 -14.05
CA GLY A 285 0.21 -20.98 -12.99
C GLY A 285 1.53 -20.47 -12.39
N ARG A 286 1.95 -19.23 -12.71
CA ARG A 286 3.12 -18.58 -12.09
C ARG A 286 2.83 -18.23 -10.63
N VAL A 287 1.59 -17.88 -10.31
CA VAL A 287 1.11 -17.64 -8.94
C VAL A 287 0.08 -18.70 -8.59
N ASP A 288 0.19 -19.30 -7.40
CA ASP A 288 -0.83 -20.23 -6.92
C ASP A 288 -2.15 -19.48 -6.70
N ARG A 289 -3.17 -19.94 -7.43
CA ARG A 289 -4.49 -19.32 -7.48
C ARG A 289 -5.25 -19.44 -6.17
N ALA A 290 -5.12 -20.56 -5.45
CA ALA A 290 -5.85 -20.78 -4.21
C ALA A 290 -5.39 -19.82 -3.08
N PRO A 291 -4.09 -19.70 -2.76
CA PRO A 291 -3.59 -18.71 -1.81
C PRO A 291 -3.89 -17.27 -2.19
N LEU A 292 -3.86 -16.94 -3.49
CA LEU A 292 -4.23 -15.60 -3.96
C LEU A 292 -5.70 -15.28 -3.67
N LEU A 293 -6.62 -16.20 -4.00
CA LEU A 293 -8.04 -16.06 -3.67
C LEU A 293 -8.26 -15.93 -2.16
N ASP A 294 -7.58 -16.73 -1.36
CA ASP A 294 -7.68 -16.67 0.11
C ASP A 294 -7.18 -15.33 0.66
N ALA A 295 -6.09 -14.79 0.12
CA ALA A 295 -5.56 -13.48 0.51
C ALA A 295 -6.54 -12.34 0.17
N VAL A 296 -7.14 -12.37 -1.02
CA VAL A 296 -8.11 -11.36 -1.45
C VAL A 296 -9.41 -11.44 -0.63
N LEU A 297 -9.92 -12.64 -0.35
CA LEU A 297 -11.10 -12.81 0.50
C LEU A 297 -10.81 -12.41 1.95
N ALA A 298 -9.62 -12.73 2.47
CA ALA A 298 -9.19 -12.25 3.78
C ALA A 298 -9.12 -10.72 3.85
N CYS A 299 -8.70 -10.04 2.77
CA CYS A 299 -8.78 -8.58 2.63
C CYS A 299 -10.23 -8.09 2.85
N LEU A 300 -11.21 -8.74 2.22
CA LEU A 300 -12.62 -8.35 2.30
C LEU A 300 -13.25 -8.64 3.66
N VAL A 301 -12.89 -9.77 4.30
CA VAL A 301 -13.35 -10.13 5.66
C VAL A 301 -12.82 -9.13 6.68
N ARG A 302 -11.57 -8.69 6.55
CA ARG A 302 -10.98 -7.68 7.44
C ARG A 302 -11.71 -6.33 7.36
N GLY A 303 -12.35 -6.04 6.23
CA GLY A 303 -13.04 -4.77 5.99
C GLY A 303 -12.06 -3.62 5.76
N GLY A 304 -12.47 -2.40 6.16
CA GLY A 304 -11.70 -1.17 5.95
C GLY A 304 -12.47 -0.14 5.13
N ARG A 305 -11.76 0.75 4.44
CA ARG A 305 -12.37 1.81 3.62
C ARG A 305 -13.15 1.22 2.42
N PRO A 306 -14.24 1.87 1.95
CA PRO A 306 -14.96 1.41 0.76
C PRO A 306 -14.09 1.26 -0.50
N SER A 307 -13.12 2.14 -0.69
CA SER A 307 -12.17 2.06 -1.81
C SER A 307 -11.34 0.77 -1.78
N ARG A 308 -10.82 0.39 -0.60
CA ARG A 308 -10.09 -0.87 -0.39
C ARG A 308 -10.94 -2.08 -0.81
N ALA A 309 -12.20 -2.10 -0.39
CA ALA A 309 -13.12 -3.17 -0.78
C ALA A 309 -13.38 -3.20 -2.29
N GLY A 310 -13.48 -2.02 -2.93
CA GLY A 310 -13.58 -1.90 -4.38
C GLY A 310 -12.40 -2.54 -5.11
N TYR A 311 -11.17 -2.24 -4.69
CA TYR A 311 -9.96 -2.81 -5.32
C TYR A 311 -9.84 -4.32 -5.11
N CYS A 312 -10.12 -4.83 -3.91
CA CYS A 312 -10.13 -6.29 -3.67
C CYS A 312 -11.24 -6.99 -4.48
N LEU A 313 -12.41 -6.36 -4.69
CA LEU A 313 -13.47 -6.90 -5.56
C LEU A 313 -13.07 -6.88 -7.05
N GLU A 314 -12.31 -5.88 -7.49
CA GLU A 314 -11.80 -5.82 -8.87
C GLU A 314 -10.83 -6.97 -9.17
N VAL A 315 -9.94 -7.28 -8.22
CA VAL A 315 -9.07 -8.48 -8.32
C VAL A 315 -9.90 -9.76 -8.41
N LEU A 316 -10.93 -9.92 -7.57
CA LEU A 316 -11.82 -11.08 -7.66
C LEU A 316 -12.56 -11.15 -8.99
N ALA A 317 -13.01 -10.02 -9.54
CA ALA A 317 -13.71 -9.98 -10.82
C ALA A 317 -12.81 -10.47 -11.96
N HIS A 318 -11.52 -10.11 -11.95
CA HIS A 318 -10.54 -10.58 -12.93
C HIS A 318 -10.12 -12.03 -12.71
N LEU A 319 -10.02 -12.47 -11.45
CA LEU A 319 -9.75 -13.88 -11.15
C LEU A 319 -10.89 -14.79 -11.61
N ASP A 320 -12.13 -14.31 -11.59
CA ASP A 320 -13.34 -15.08 -11.91
C ASP A 320 -13.36 -16.45 -11.20
N PRO A 321 -13.54 -16.47 -9.85
CA PRO A 321 -13.46 -17.70 -9.07
C PRO A 321 -14.54 -18.68 -9.53
N THR A 322 -14.14 -19.93 -9.79
CA THR A 322 -15.06 -21.00 -10.17
C THR A 322 -16.02 -21.35 -9.02
N ASP A 323 -17.06 -22.10 -9.34
CA ASP A 323 -18.03 -22.55 -8.34
C ASP A 323 -17.38 -23.55 -7.37
N GLU A 324 -16.47 -24.41 -7.84
CA GLU A 324 -15.68 -25.30 -7.00
C GLU A 324 -14.79 -24.52 -6.01
N GLU A 325 -14.04 -23.52 -6.51
CA GLU A 325 -13.19 -22.67 -5.66
C GLU A 325 -13.99 -21.91 -4.60
N CYS A 326 -15.21 -21.49 -4.95
CA CYS A 326 -16.13 -20.85 -4.02
C CYS A 326 -16.77 -21.83 -3.03
N ALA A 327 -17.06 -23.06 -3.45
CA ALA A 327 -17.58 -24.12 -2.59
C ALA A 327 -16.62 -24.44 -1.45
N GLU A 328 -15.31 -24.52 -1.74
CA GLU A 328 -14.26 -24.68 -0.72
C GLU A 328 -14.20 -23.53 0.29
N ARG A 329 -14.71 -22.36 -0.10
CA ARG A 329 -14.62 -21.09 0.66
C ARG A 329 -15.96 -20.61 1.20
N VAL A 330 -16.98 -21.46 1.22
CA VAL A 330 -18.32 -21.15 1.78
C VAL A 330 -18.26 -20.50 3.17
N PRO A 331 -17.48 -21.00 4.15
CA PRO A 331 -17.37 -20.35 5.47
C PRO A 331 -16.82 -18.92 5.39
N THR A 332 -15.92 -18.64 4.45
CA THR A 332 -15.38 -17.30 4.24
C THR A 332 -16.39 -16.39 3.56
N LEU A 333 -17.13 -16.89 2.57
CA LEU A 333 -18.21 -16.13 1.91
C LEU A 333 -19.33 -15.79 2.89
N LEU A 334 -19.71 -16.70 3.79
CA LEU A 334 -20.71 -16.44 4.83
C LEU A 334 -20.29 -15.31 5.77
N ARG A 335 -19.01 -15.26 6.16
CA ARG A 335 -18.45 -14.19 7.00
C ARG A 335 -18.50 -12.79 6.35
N LEU A 336 -18.65 -12.70 5.03
CA LEU A 336 -18.80 -11.43 4.32
C LEU A 336 -20.23 -10.85 4.39
N LEU A 337 -21.22 -11.62 4.83
CA LEU A 337 -22.62 -11.20 4.83
C LEU A 337 -23.03 -10.24 5.95
N PRO A 338 -22.64 -10.38 7.24
CA PRO A 338 -23.26 -9.57 8.30
C PRO A 338 -22.71 -8.13 8.40
N GLY A 339 -21.41 -7.92 8.16
CA GLY A 339 -20.74 -6.64 8.50
C GLY A 339 -19.98 -5.95 7.36
N SER A 340 -19.83 -6.58 6.20
CA SER A 340 -19.08 -5.98 5.08
C SER A 340 -19.88 -4.89 4.37
N HIS A 341 -19.18 -4.07 3.58
CA HIS A 341 -19.79 -3.08 2.68
C HIS A 341 -20.84 -3.72 1.78
N SER A 342 -21.89 -2.97 1.41
CA SER A 342 -23.04 -3.52 0.67
C SER A 342 -22.66 -4.21 -0.65
N THR A 343 -21.62 -3.73 -1.34
CA THR A 343 -21.09 -4.35 -2.56
C THR A 343 -20.45 -5.71 -2.29
N VAL A 344 -19.69 -5.83 -1.20
CA VAL A 344 -19.03 -7.07 -0.76
C VAL A 344 -20.06 -8.10 -0.30
N ALA A 345 -21.04 -7.67 0.50
CA ALA A 345 -22.14 -8.53 0.92
C ALA A 345 -22.98 -9.00 -0.29
N GLY A 346 -23.19 -8.12 -1.27
CA GLY A 346 -23.84 -8.46 -2.53
C GLY A 346 -23.09 -9.51 -3.34
N PHE A 347 -21.77 -9.36 -3.48
CA PHE A 347 -20.90 -10.36 -4.12
C PHE A 347 -21.00 -11.72 -3.41
N ALA A 348 -20.85 -11.73 -2.08
CA ALA A 348 -20.91 -12.96 -1.30
C ALA A 348 -22.27 -13.66 -1.42
N GLN A 349 -23.38 -12.90 -1.33
CA GLN A 349 -24.73 -13.44 -1.51
C GLN A 349 -24.92 -14.02 -2.92
N GLN A 350 -24.38 -13.36 -3.95
CA GLN A 350 -24.46 -13.84 -5.32
C GLN A 350 -23.71 -15.17 -5.51
N ARG A 351 -22.47 -15.28 -5.00
CA ARG A 351 -21.70 -16.52 -5.09
C ARG A 351 -22.36 -17.66 -4.29
N LEU A 352 -22.77 -17.42 -3.04
CA LEU A 352 -23.47 -18.44 -2.24
C LEU A 352 -24.77 -18.92 -2.89
N ARG A 353 -25.51 -18.00 -3.52
CA ARG A 353 -26.70 -18.37 -4.28
C ARG A 353 -26.37 -19.19 -5.53
N ALA A 354 -25.31 -18.86 -6.26
CA ALA A 354 -24.86 -19.65 -7.40
C ALA A 354 -24.52 -21.10 -6.98
N LEU A 355 -23.81 -21.26 -5.85
CA LEU A 355 -23.52 -22.58 -5.28
C LEU A 355 -24.78 -23.36 -4.91
N ASP A 356 -25.79 -22.70 -4.32
CA ASP A 356 -27.08 -23.33 -4.02
C ASP A 356 -27.87 -23.69 -5.28
N ASP A 357 -27.84 -22.84 -6.30
CA ASP A 357 -28.45 -23.10 -7.60
C ASP A 357 -27.77 -24.31 -8.30
N ALA A 358 -26.46 -24.51 -8.08
CA ALA A 358 -25.67 -25.65 -8.55
C ALA A 358 -25.75 -26.90 -7.65
N GLY A 359 -26.42 -26.84 -6.50
CA GLY A 359 -26.52 -27.95 -5.55
C GLY A 359 -25.26 -28.20 -4.71
N LEU A 360 -24.33 -27.25 -4.69
CA LEU A 360 -23.08 -27.29 -3.92
C LEU A 360 -23.19 -26.62 -2.54
N LEU A 361 -24.38 -26.14 -2.16
CA LEU A 361 -24.64 -25.52 -0.86
C LEU A 361 -25.67 -26.32 -0.04
N GLY A 362 -25.27 -26.75 1.16
CA GLY A 362 -26.17 -27.42 2.08
C GLY A 362 -27.22 -26.50 2.71
N THR A 363 -28.23 -27.11 3.34
CA THR A 363 -29.36 -26.40 3.96
C THR A 363 -28.93 -25.57 5.16
N GLU A 364 -27.98 -26.07 5.94
CA GLU A 364 -27.37 -25.38 7.07
C GLU A 364 -26.73 -24.05 6.67
N HIS A 365 -25.96 -24.04 5.58
CA HIS A 365 -25.31 -22.83 5.07
C HIS A 365 -26.33 -21.85 4.46
N LEU A 366 -27.41 -22.33 3.82
CA LEU A 366 -28.51 -21.47 3.37
C LEU A 366 -29.18 -20.75 4.56
N VAL A 367 -29.42 -21.46 5.66
CA VAL A 367 -30.01 -20.88 6.87
C VAL A 367 -29.07 -19.85 7.50
N GLU A 368 -27.77 -20.16 7.60
CA GLU A 368 -26.76 -19.24 8.10
C GLU A 368 -26.64 -17.97 7.25
N ALA A 369 -26.61 -18.12 5.92
CA ALA A 369 -26.62 -17.00 4.98
C ALA A 369 -27.87 -16.13 5.17
N SER A 370 -29.03 -16.78 5.37
CA SER A 370 -30.30 -16.09 5.56
C SER A 370 -30.32 -15.28 6.86
N ARG A 371 -29.89 -15.87 7.98
CA ARG A 371 -29.77 -15.16 9.26
C ARG A 371 -28.90 -13.92 9.14
N SER A 372 -27.79 -14.02 8.42
CA SER A 372 -26.86 -12.90 8.22
C SER A 372 -27.43 -11.82 7.29
N ALA A 373 -27.98 -12.22 6.14
CA ALA A 373 -28.44 -11.30 5.11
C ALA A 373 -29.77 -10.60 5.45
N LEU A 374 -30.64 -11.23 6.23
CA LEU A 374 -31.97 -10.71 6.58
C LEU A 374 -31.92 -9.65 7.70
N LEU A 375 -30.85 -9.63 8.51
CA LEU A 375 -30.62 -8.60 9.54
C LEU A 375 -30.02 -7.31 8.97
N ARG A 376 -29.66 -7.31 7.68
CA ARG A 376 -29.08 -6.16 7.02
C ARG A 376 -30.12 -5.08 6.72
N THR A 377 -29.68 -3.82 6.69
CA THR A 377 -30.55 -2.67 6.38
C THR A 377 -30.77 -2.48 4.88
N GLU A 378 -29.92 -3.07 4.02
CA GLU A 378 -30.04 -2.92 2.58
C GLU A 378 -31.21 -3.75 2.02
N LYS A 379 -32.34 -3.08 1.77
CA LYS A 379 -33.58 -3.68 1.24
C LYS A 379 -33.36 -4.56 0.00
N LYS A 380 -32.39 -4.24 -0.86
CA LYS A 380 -32.06 -5.04 -2.06
C LYS A 380 -31.52 -6.43 -1.69
N LEU A 381 -30.62 -6.53 -0.71
CA LEU A 381 -30.05 -7.79 -0.25
C LEU A 381 -31.08 -8.63 0.50
N VAL A 382 -31.91 -7.99 1.34
CA VAL A 382 -33.01 -8.67 2.05
C VAL A 382 -34.01 -9.27 1.06
N ARG A 383 -34.44 -8.50 0.05
CA ARG A 383 -35.35 -8.98 -1.00
C ARG A 383 -34.73 -10.09 -1.84
N ALA A 384 -33.44 -9.99 -2.16
CA ALA A 384 -32.71 -11.03 -2.87
C ALA A 384 -32.64 -12.32 -2.05
N GLN A 385 -32.42 -12.24 -0.73
CA GLN A 385 -32.41 -13.39 0.18
C GLN A 385 -33.76 -14.08 0.25
N LEU A 386 -34.86 -13.33 0.41
CA LEU A 386 -36.22 -13.89 0.40
C LEU A 386 -36.56 -14.58 -0.94
N THR A 387 -36.08 -14.00 -2.05
CA THR A 387 -36.25 -14.60 -3.39
C THR A 387 -35.42 -15.87 -3.56
N TRP A 388 -34.23 -15.92 -2.96
CA TRP A 388 -33.39 -17.10 -2.93
C TRP A 388 -34.02 -18.22 -2.11
N LEU A 389 -34.48 -17.94 -0.88
CA LEU A 389 -35.21 -18.86 -0.03
C LEU A 389 -36.43 -19.47 -0.73
N ASP A 390 -37.26 -18.64 -1.38
CA ASP A 390 -38.42 -19.12 -2.15
C ASP A 390 -38.00 -20.08 -3.26
N ARG A 391 -36.92 -19.77 -3.99
CA ARG A 391 -36.43 -20.62 -5.08
C ARG A 391 -35.83 -21.93 -4.56
N ALA A 392 -35.11 -21.90 -3.44
CA ALA A 392 -34.52 -23.08 -2.81
C ALA A 392 -35.59 -24.10 -2.40
N ALA A 393 -36.66 -23.66 -1.71
CA ALA A 393 -37.76 -24.55 -1.32
C ALA A 393 -38.58 -25.07 -2.50
N ARG A 394 -38.68 -24.31 -3.60
CA ARG A 394 -39.32 -24.81 -4.85
C ARG A 394 -38.50 -25.90 -5.52
N ARG A 395 -37.17 -25.81 -5.47
CA ARG A 395 -36.25 -26.79 -6.06
C ARG A 395 -36.20 -28.07 -5.23
N ASP A 396 -36.17 -27.92 -3.91
CA ASP A 396 -36.13 -29.03 -2.97
C ASP A 396 -37.13 -28.79 -1.82
N PRO A 397 -38.33 -29.39 -1.90
CA PRO A 397 -39.36 -29.28 -0.87
C PRO A 397 -38.92 -29.78 0.51
N SER A 398 -37.89 -30.64 0.60
CA SER A 398 -37.38 -31.11 1.91
C SER A 398 -36.81 -29.96 2.75
N ARG A 399 -36.41 -28.85 2.09
CA ARG A 399 -35.88 -27.64 2.74
C ARG A 399 -36.96 -26.67 3.21
N ALA A 400 -38.24 -26.96 2.94
CA ALA A 400 -39.36 -26.07 3.25
C ALA A 400 -39.41 -25.66 4.73
N GLY A 401 -39.17 -26.57 5.67
CA GLY A 401 -39.13 -26.26 7.10
C GLY A 401 -38.07 -25.22 7.46
N ALA A 402 -36.84 -25.41 6.96
CA ALA A 402 -35.74 -24.48 7.18
C ALA A 402 -36.00 -23.11 6.53
N VAL A 403 -36.54 -23.10 5.31
CA VAL A 403 -36.90 -21.88 4.58
C VAL A 403 -37.99 -21.08 5.30
N VAL A 404 -39.02 -21.76 5.79
CA VAL A 404 -40.13 -21.14 6.53
C VAL A 404 -39.62 -20.49 7.81
N LEU A 405 -38.79 -21.18 8.59
CA LEU A 405 -38.21 -20.62 9.82
C LEU A 405 -37.33 -19.40 9.51
N ALA A 406 -36.43 -19.51 8.54
CA ALA A 406 -35.55 -18.39 8.16
C ALA A 406 -36.33 -17.16 7.63
N ALA A 407 -37.41 -17.37 6.89
CA ALA A 407 -38.26 -16.28 6.42
C ALA A 407 -39.07 -15.63 7.56
N ALA A 408 -39.47 -16.40 8.58
CA ALA A 408 -40.22 -15.89 9.73
C ALA A 408 -39.41 -14.92 10.59
N ASP A 409 -38.07 -15.07 10.64
CA ASP A 409 -37.17 -14.15 11.36
C ASP A 409 -37.32 -12.68 10.89
N VAL A 410 -37.85 -12.46 9.68
CA VAL A 410 -38.05 -11.14 9.07
C VAL A 410 -39.34 -10.46 9.52
N PHE A 411 -40.23 -11.15 10.23
CA PHE A 411 -41.53 -10.57 10.63
C PHE A 411 -41.38 -9.37 11.57
N GLY A 412 -40.24 -9.22 12.26
CA GLY A 412 -39.92 -8.04 13.06
C GLY A 412 -39.34 -6.84 12.29
N HIS A 413 -39.10 -6.95 10.97
CA HIS A 413 -38.46 -5.89 10.19
C HIS A 413 -39.37 -4.65 10.08
N GLU A 414 -38.80 -3.44 10.16
CA GLU A 414 -39.55 -2.17 10.07
C GLU A 414 -40.35 -1.96 8.76
N ASP A 415 -39.92 -2.53 7.64
CA ASP A 415 -40.51 -2.31 6.32
C ASP A 415 -41.66 -3.30 6.08
N THR A 416 -42.88 -2.76 5.96
CA THR A 416 -44.09 -3.55 5.74
C THR A 416 -44.04 -4.39 4.47
N ALA A 417 -43.47 -3.88 3.38
CA ALA A 417 -43.39 -4.62 2.11
C ALA A 417 -42.41 -5.80 2.21
N ILE A 418 -41.37 -5.68 3.04
CA ILE A 418 -40.46 -6.79 3.34
C ILE A 418 -41.18 -7.83 4.20
N ARG A 419 -41.92 -7.43 5.25
CA ARG A 419 -42.73 -8.35 6.09
C ARG A 419 -43.75 -9.12 5.26
N GLU A 420 -44.47 -8.44 4.37
CA GLU A 420 -45.46 -9.07 3.47
C GLU A 420 -44.82 -10.06 2.51
N ARG A 421 -43.65 -9.74 1.97
CA ARG A 421 -42.90 -10.66 1.10
C ARG A 421 -42.43 -11.89 1.85
N ALA A 422 -41.93 -11.72 3.08
CA ALA A 422 -41.55 -12.83 3.94
C ALA A 422 -42.74 -13.73 4.25
N TRP A 423 -43.90 -13.16 4.58
CA TRP A 423 -45.13 -13.91 4.78
C TRP A 423 -45.54 -14.69 3.52
N ALA A 424 -45.43 -14.10 2.34
CA ALA A 424 -45.75 -14.79 1.09
C ALA A 424 -44.85 -16.01 0.84
N VAL A 425 -43.57 -15.96 1.24
CA VAL A 425 -42.65 -17.13 1.19
C VAL A 425 -43.10 -18.18 2.21
N VAL A 426 -43.37 -17.79 3.45
CA VAL A 426 -43.83 -18.70 4.50
C VAL A 426 -45.13 -19.41 4.09
N ALA A 427 -46.16 -18.65 3.72
CA ALA A 427 -47.48 -19.20 3.36
C ALA A 427 -47.40 -20.18 2.18
N ARG A 428 -46.51 -19.95 1.22
CA ARG A 428 -46.31 -20.84 0.06
C ARG A 428 -45.70 -22.18 0.45
N HIS A 429 -44.73 -22.17 1.35
CA HIS A 429 -43.91 -23.36 1.65
C HIS A 429 -44.34 -24.11 2.91
N LEU A 430 -45.15 -23.48 3.77
CA LEU A 430 -45.71 -24.08 4.98
C LEU A 430 -46.42 -25.44 4.76
N PRO A 431 -47.16 -25.69 3.65
CA PRO A 431 -47.76 -27.01 3.40
C PRO A 431 -46.75 -28.16 3.28
N HIS A 432 -45.49 -27.85 2.96
CA HIS A 432 -44.41 -28.84 2.81
C HIS A 432 -43.46 -28.84 4.02
N ALA A 433 -43.70 -27.99 5.02
CA ALA A 433 -42.91 -27.95 6.24
C ALA A 433 -43.38 -29.02 7.24
N PRO A 434 -42.48 -29.60 8.05
CA PRO A 434 -42.85 -30.51 9.13
C PRO A 434 -43.82 -29.85 10.13
N ASP A 435 -44.75 -30.63 10.69
CA ASP A 435 -45.81 -30.12 11.57
C ASP A 435 -45.28 -29.31 12.77
N GLY A 436 -44.10 -29.68 13.30
CA GLY A 436 -43.46 -28.96 14.41
C GLY A 436 -43.08 -27.51 14.12
N VAL A 437 -43.02 -27.10 12.84
CA VAL A 437 -42.71 -25.71 12.44
C VAL A 437 -43.91 -24.77 12.68
N ARG A 438 -45.15 -25.29 12.64
CA ARG A 438 -46.37 -24.48 12.76
C ARG A 438 -46.51 -23.80 14.13
N THR A 439 -46.15 -24.51 15.21
CA THR A 439 -46.26 -24.00 16.59
C THR A 439 -45.35 -22.80 16.84
N GLY A 440 -44.15 -22.78 16.26
CA GLY A 440 -43.20 -21.65 16.41
C GLY A 440 -43.60 -20.40 15.63
N LEU A 441 -44.38 -20.54 14.55
CA LEU A 441 -44.79 -19.43 13.68
C LEU A 441 -45.92 -18.58 14.26
N ALA A 442 -46.79 -19.16 15.10
CA ALA A 442 -47.94 -18.46 15.65
C ALA A 442 -47.51 -17.21 16.43
N ALA A 443 -46.51 -17.33 17.32
CA ALA A 443 -45.97 -16.20 18.07
C ALA A 443 -45.29 -15.16 17.18
N ALA A 444 -44.50 -15.60 16.18
CA ALA A 444 -43.80 -14.71 15.26
C ALA A 444 -44.78 -13.91 14.38
N SER A 445 -45.93 -14.50 14.01
CA SER A 445 -46.93 -13.88 13.13
C SER A 445 -47.60 -12.64 13.73
N ALA A 446 -47.52 -12.43 15.05
CA ALA A 446 -48.05 -11.25 15.71
C ALA A 446 -47.40 -9.95 15.21
N ALA A 447 -46.13 -9.99 14.78
CA ALA A 447 -45.39 -8.84 14.26
C ALA A 447 -45.78 -8.42 12.82
N LEU A 448 -46.62 -9.21 12.14
CA LEU A 448 -47.09 -8.90 10.78
C LEU A 448 -48.09 -7.74 10.74
N GLY A 449 -48.29 -7.16 9.55
CA GLY A 449 -49.39 -6.20 9.34
C GLY A 449 -50.78 -6.86 9.45
N PRO A 450 -51.88 -6.08 9.53
CA PRO A 450 -53.22 -6.60 9.78
C PRO A 450 -53.69 -7.68 8.79
N ALA A 451 -53.52 -7.44 7.48
CA ALA A 451 -53.98 -8.36 6.44
C ALA A 451 -53.17 -9.68 6.37
N PRO A 452 -51.83 -9.67 6.42
CA PRO A 452 -51.05 -10.91 6.55
C PRO A 452 -51.29 -11.66 7.87
N ARG A 453 -51.53 -10.94 8.98
CA ARG A 453 -51.81 -11.55 10.29
C ARG A 453 -53.14 -12.32 10.29
N ALA A 454 -54.20 -11.77 9.68
CA ALA A 454 -55.48 -12.46 9.53
C ALA A 454 -55.33 -13.76 8.72
N ARG A 455 -54.59 -13.71 7.60
CA ARG A 455 -54.28 -14.92 6.81
C ARG A 455 -53.39 -15.90 7.56
N ALA A 456 -52.51 -15.42 8.43
CA ALA A 456 -51.68 -16.28 9.27
C ALA A 456 -52.49 -17.03 10.31
N ALA A 457 -53.45 -16.36 10.95
CA ALA A 457 -54.40 -16.97 11.87
C ALA A 457 -55.19 -18.11 11.20
N GLU A 458 -55.73 -17.86 9.99
CA GLU A 458 -56.46 -18.86 9.19
C GLU A 458 -55.58 -20.07 8.81
N ILE A 459 -54.34 -19.83 8.36
CA ILE A 459 -53.45 -20.89 7.85
C ILE A 459 -52.76 -21.69 8.98
N LEU A 460 -52.48 -21.05 10.11
CA LEU A 460 -51.82 -21.66 11.27
C LEU A 460 -52.83 -22.28 12.26
N GLY A 461 -54.12 -22.02 12.09
CA GLY A 461 -55.17 -22.47 13.02
C GLY A 461 -55.11 -21.76 14.37
N ALA A 462 -54.55 -20.55 14.41
CA ALA A 462 -54.57 -19.71 15.60
C ALA A 462 -55.87 -18.90 15.60
N GLU A 463 -56.72 -19.06 16.61
CA GLU A 463 -57.89 -18.18 16.75
C GLU A 463 -57.43 -16.72 16.85
N PRO A 464 -58.08 -15.78 16.14
CA PRO A 464 -57.77 -14.37 16.31
C PRO A 464 -58.03 -14.01 17.77
N SER A 465 -56.99 -13.61 18.49
CA SER A 465 -57.16 -13.02 19.81
C SER A 465 -57.92 -11.69 19.63
N ASP A 466 -59.22 -11.74 19.88
CA ASP A 466 -60.12 -10.60 19.98
C ASP A 466 -59.66 -9.75 21.18
N ASP A 467 -58.72 -8.85 20.94
CA ASP A 467 -58.43 -7.75 21.86
C ASP A 467 -58.82 -6.44 21.17
N THR A 468 -60.12 -6.29 20.97
CA THR A 468 -60.75 -4.98 20.77
C THR A 468 -62.16 -5.03 21.34
N ALA A 469 -62.27 -5.16 22.67
CA ALA A 469 -63.49 -4.76 23.36
C ALA A 469 -63.54 -3.21 23.37
N PRO A 470 -64.61 -2.58 22.87
CA PRO A 470 -64.78 -1.14 22.99
C PRO A 470 -65.07 -0.80 24.45
N ALA A 471 -64.37 0.19 24.99
CA ALA A 471 -64.76 0.83 26.24
C ALA A 471 -66.08 1.60 26.01
N THR A 472 -67.20 0.94 26.31
CA THR A 472 -68.46 1.61 26.63
C THR A 472 -68.63 1.60 28.15
N GLY A 473 -68.66 2.79 28.74
CA GLY A 473 -68.87 3.04 30.17
C GLY A 473 -68.36 4.40 30.56
#